data_AF-A0A358KKH9-F1
#
_entry.id   AF-A0A358KKH9-F1
#
_cell.length_a   1.000
_cell.length_b   1.000
_cell.length_c   1.000
_cell.angle_alpha   90.00
_cell.angle_beta   90.00
_cell.angle_gamma   90.00
#
_symmetry.space_group_name_H-M   'P 1'
#
loop_
_entity.id
_entity.type
_entity.pdbx_description
1 polymer ?
#
loop_
_entity_poly.entity_id
_entity_poly.type
_entity_poly.pdbx_seq_one_letter_code
_entity_poly.pdbx_strand_id
1 'polypeptide(L)'
;MTKFKASTRKDLPQIAEKLKLDKEQILDMQAVSAVLPFRVNDYVVENLIDPGDVPDDPIFQLTFPQRGMLEETDYQRMRDLVVRGASETEIKLAADEIRGKLNPHPAGQMELNVPKLDGEVVAGMQHKYQETVLFFPTQGQTCHAYCSYCFRWAQFIGDADLKFASKEAEELARYVRENPQVSSVLITGGDPMVMKTSILRRYIEPLLAEDLPNLHSIRIGTKALAYWPHRFTEGEDADDFMRLIGEVKAAGKHLALMAHSSHSRELEPDIAQLAVKRLLDAGAVIRCQAPLIRKVNDDANVWAQLWRKQVQLGMVPYYMFVERDTGAKAYFEVPLARAYKVFTEAYSQVSGLCRTVRGPSMSASPGKVLVDGITEVGGEKVFALKFLQGRDPSWVNRLFFAQYDPKATWLDGLKPAFGEERFFFEEPAEKNQPESVRKP
;
A
#
# COMPACT_ATOMS: atom_id res chain seq x y z
N MET A 1 2.61 29.62 -4.70
CA MET A 1 2.33 28.29 -4.12
C MET A 1 1.05 27.78 -4.71
N THR A 2 1.14 26.67 -5.42
CA THR A 2 0.03 25.94 -6.03
C THR A 2 -0.91 25.48 -4.93
N LYS A 3 -2.19 25.85 -5.02
CA LYS A 3 -3.18 25.51 -3.99
C LYS A 3 -3.68 24.09 -4.22
N PHE A 4 -3.52 23.23 -3.23
CA PHE A 4 -4.13 21.89 -3.26
C PHE A 4 -5.66 22.01 -3.20
N LYS A 5 -6.33 21.39 -4.17
CA LYS A 5 -7.78 21.26 -4.22
C LYS A 5 -8.14 19.80 -4.45
N ALA A 6 -8.84 19.21 -3.48
CA ALA A 6 -9.37 17.86 -3.63
C ALA A 6 -10.79 17.92 -4.21
N SER A 7 -11.08 16.96 -5.08
CA SER A 7 -12.40 16.68 -5.61
C SER A 7 -12.88 15.32 -5.11
N THR A 8 -14.18 15.20 -4.86
CA THR A 8 -14.85 14.04 -4.26
C THR A 8 -16.04 13.62 -5.12
N ARG A 9 -16.88 12.69 -4.62
CA ARG A 9 -18.09 12.22 -5.30
C ARG A 9 -19.01 13.36 -5.77
N LYS A 10 -19.10 14.44 -4.98
CA LYS A 10 -19.94 15.61 -5.29
C LYS A 10 -19.42 16.43 -6.47
N ASP A 11 -18.13 16.29 -6.78
CA ASP A 11 -17.42 17.04 -7.81
C ASP A 11 -17.30 16.27 -9.14
N LEU A 12 -17.82 15.03 -9.21
CA LEU A 12 -17.76 14.19 -10.41
C LEU A 12 -18.35 14.87 -11.66
N PRO A 13 -19.50 15.57 -11.61
CA PRO A 13 -20.03 16.27 -12.78
C PRO A 13 -19.08 17.33 -13.35
N GLN A 14 -18.34 18.05 -12.49
CA GLN A 14 -17.36 19.05 -12.93
C GLN A 14 -16.10 18.41 -13.49
N ILE A 15 -15.65 17.29 -12.91
CA ILE A 15 -14.49 16.55 -13.43
C ILE A 15 -14.80 15.91 -14.79
N ALA A 16 -16.05 15.47 -14.99
CA ALA A 16 -16.49 14.83 -16.22
C ALA A 16 -16.30 15.70 -17.46
N GLU A 17 -16.43 17.02 -17.35
CA GLU A 17 -16.16 17.93 -18.46
C GLU A 17 -14.68 17.88 -18.91
N LYS A 18 -13.75 17.81 -17.96
CA LYS A 18 -12.30 17.72 -18.24
C LYS A 18 -11.92 16.38 -18.87
N LEU A 19 -12.57 15.31 -18.44
CA LEU A 19 -12.30 13.93 -18.86
C LEU A 19 -13.23 13.42 -19.98
N LYS A 20 -14.10 14.29 -20.52
CA LYS A 20 -15.09 13.96 -21.56
C LYS A 20 -15.97 12.74 -21.21
N LEU A 21 -16.33 12.61 -19.94
CA LEU A 21 -17.17 11.50 -19.48
C LEU A 21 -18.62 11.73 -19.87
N ASP A 22 -19.30 10.67 -20.31
CA ASP A 22 -20.73 10.71 -20.57
C ASP A 22 -21.57 10.61 -19.28
N LYS A 23 -22.88 10.82 -19.42
CA LYS A 23 -23.82 10.78 -18.28
C LYS A 23 -23.88 9.41 -17.62
N GLU A 24 -23.71 8.34 -18.39
CA GLU A 24 -23.78 6.97 -17.89
C GLU A 24 -22.54 6.64 -17.04
N GLN A 25 -21.36 7.05 -17.50
CA GLN A 25 -20.10 6.93 -16.76
C GLN A 25 -20.15 7.72 -15.46
N ILE A 26 -20.72 8.93 -15.44
CA ILE A 26 -20.90 9.70 -14.21
C ILE A 26 -21.80 8.96 -13.22
N LEU A 27 -22.93 8.41 -13.68
CA LEU A 27 -23.86 7.67 -12.83
C LEU A 27 -23.19 6.41 -12.25
N ASP A 28 -22.41 5.69 -13.06
CA ASP A 28 -21.63 4.53 -12.63
C ASP A 28 -20.64 4.91 -11.53
N MET A 29 -19.89 6.00 -11.74
CA MET A 29 -18.96 6.49 -10.74
C MET A 29 -19.66 6.93 -9.46
N GLN A 30 -20.83 7.57 -9.56
CA GLN A 30 -21.62 7.99 -8.41
C GLN A 30 -22.18 6.80 -7.62
N ALA A 31 -22.56 5.70 -8.29
CA ALA A 31 -23.00 4.47 -7.65
C ALA A 31 -21.85 3.79 -6.90
N VAL A 32 -20.70 3.61 -7.56
CA VAL A 32 -19.55 2.92 -6.97
C VAL A 32 -18.92 3.76 -5.85
N SER A 33 -18.80 5.08 -6.03
CA SER A 33 -18.25 5.98 -5.00
C SER A 33 -19.16 6.21 -3.79
N ALA A 34 -20.41 5.71 -3.85
CA ALA A 34 -21.26 5.63 -2.67
C ALA A 34 -20.79 4.53 -1.70
N VAL A 35 -20.19 3.47 -2.25
CA VAL A 35 -19.66 2.32 -1.49
C VAL A 35 -18.18 2.52 -1.19
N LEU A 36 -17.36 2.70 -2.22
CA LEU A 36 -15.92 2.85 -2.11
C LEU A 36 -15.52 4.34 -2.05
N PRO A 37 -14.61 4.75 -1.16
CA PRO A 37 -14.24 6.15 -1.03
C PRO A 37 -13.55 6.68 -2.29
N PHE A 38 -13.97 7.85 -2.76
CA PHE A 38 -13.38 8.53 -3.92
C PHE A 38 -12.83 9.90 -3.54
N ARG A 39 -11.60 10.16 -3.96
CA ARG A 39 -10.92 11.46 -3.84
C ARG A 39 -9.85 11.57 -4.91
N VAL A 40 -9.83 12.69 -5.62
CA VAL A 40 -8.78 13.04 -6.59
C VAL A 40 -8.40 14.51 -6.42
N ASN A 41 -7.42 15.00 -7.16
CA ASN A 41 -7.04 16.42 -7.17
C ASN A 41 -6.71 16.88 -8.60
N ASP A 42 -6.67 18.19 -8.81
CA ASP A 42 -6.45 18.77 -10.14
C ASP A 42 -5.09 18.36 -10.75
N TYR A 43 -4.03 18.20 -9.95
CA TYR A 43 -2.73 17.75 -10.48
C TYR A 43 -2.83 16.35 -11.12
N VAL A 44 -3.48 15.41 -10.46
CA VAL A 44 -3.69 14.06 -11.00
C VAL A 44 -4.51 14.11 -12.30
N VAL A 45 -5.64 14.84 -12.28
CA VAL A 45 -6.54 14.93 -13.44
C VAL A 45 -5.86 15.58 -14.64
N GLU A 46 -5.09 16.64 -14.41
CA GLU A 46 -4.54 17.48 -15.49
C GLU A 46 -3.17 17.03 -15.99
N ASN A 47 -2.40 16.30 -15.19
CA ASN A 47 -1.00 15.97 -15.51
C ASN A 47 -0.72 14.47 -15.68
N LEU A 48 -1.60 13.60 -15.18
CA LEU A 48 -1.34 12.15 -15.16
C LEU A 48 -2.34 11.34 -15.99
N ILE A 49 -3.54 11.86 -16.21
CA ILE A 49 -4.58 11.18 -17.00
C ILE A 49 -4.52 11.71 -18.43
N ASP A 50 -4.50 10.81 -19.40
CA ASP A 50 -4.74 11.12 -20.80
C ASP A 50 -6.25 11.03 -21.09
N PRO A 51 -6.96 12.15 -21.31
CA PRO A 51 -8.39 12.13 -21.61
C PRO A 51 -8.73 11.40 -22.92
N GLY A 52 -7.76 11.22 -23.83
CA GLY A 52 -7.94 10.50 -25.08
C GLY A 52 -7.99 8.97 -24.92
N ASP A 53 -7.49 8.45 -23.80
CA ASP A 53 -7.40 7.03 -23.49
C ASP A 53 -8.42 6.61 -22.42
N VAL A 54 -9.25 7.53 -21.92
CA VAL A 54 -10.32 7.21 -20.97
C VAL A 54 -11.39 6.34 -21.64
N PRO A 55 -11.82 5.21 -21.05
CA PRO A 55 -11.56 4.80 -19.67
C PRO A 55 -10.33 3.91 -19.45
N ASP A 56 -9.64 3.45 -20.48
CA ASP A 56 -8.54 2.48 -20.37
C ASP A 56 -7.22 3.09 -19.85
N ASP A 57 -7.16 4.42 -19.74
CA ASP A 57 -6.06 5.16 -19.13
C ASP A 57 -5.68 4.56 -17.75
N PRO A 58 -4.40 4.17 -17.54
CA PRO A 58 -4.01 3.46 -16.33
C PRO A 58 -4.14 4.33 -15.07
N ILE A 59 -3.95 5.65 -15.16
CA ILE A 59 -4.08 6.52 -13.98
C ILE A 59 -5.55 6.76 -13.65
N PHE A 60 -6.41 6.87 -14.66
CA PHE A 60 -7.85 6.90 -14.49
C PHE A 60 -8.35 5.61 -13.84
N GLN A 61 -7.94 4.43 -14.30
CA GLN A 61 -8.25 3.15 -13.65
C GLN A 61 -7.79 3.11 -12.18
N LEU A 62 -6.63 3.72 -11.86
CA LEU A 62 -6.08 3.79 -10.50
C LEU A 62 -6.80 4.78 -9.57
N THR A 63 -7.53 5.77 -10.09
CA THR A 63 -8.01 6.91 -9.29
C THR A 63 -9.50 7.16 -9.38
N PHE A 64 -10.20 6.64 -10.40
CA PHE A 64 -11.63 6.80 -10.59
C PHE A 64 -12.40 5.51 -10.32
N PRO A 65 -13.61 5.60 -9.73
CA PRO A 65 -14.48 4.45 -9.54
C PRO A 65 -14.89 3.87 -10.90
N GLN A 66 -14.95 2.54 -11.00
CA GLN A 66 -15.34 1.84 -12.21
C GLN A 66 -16.49 0.89 -11.87
N ARG A 67 -17.45 0.73 -12.79
CA ARG A 67 -18.60 -0.17 -12.61
C ARG A 67 -18.22 -1.53 -12.03
N GLY A 68 -17.20 -2.17 -12.60
CA GLY A 68 -16.78 -3.52 -12.22
C GLY A 68 -16.09 -3.64 -10.85
N MET A 69 -15.95 -2.55 -10.10
CA MET A 69 -15.39 -2.57 -8.74
C MET A 69 -16.34 -3.15 -7.69
N LEU A 70 -17.61 -3.31 -8.03
CA LEU A 70 -18.62 -3.99 -7.23
C LEU A 70 -19.15 -5.18 -8.01
N GLU A 71 -19.61 -6.21 -7.29
CA GLU A 71 -20.37 -7.30 -7.89
C GLU A 71 -21.62 -6.76 -8.59
N GLU A 72 -22.00 -7.36 -9.73
CA GLU A 72 -23.04 -6.82 -10.61
C GLU A 72 -24.36 -6.56 -9.88
N THR A 73 -24.78 -7.45 -8.97
CA THR A 73 -26.01 -7.28 -8.17
C THR A 73 -25.93 -6.10 -7.20
N ASP A 74 -24.76 -5.92 -6.57
CA ASP A 74 -24.54 -4.84 -5.60
C ASP A 74 -24.38 -3.49 -6.33
N TYR A 75 -23.73 -3.48 -7.49
CA TYR A 75 -23.65 -2.32 -8.38
C TYR A 75 -25.04 -1.87 -8.85
N GLN A 76 -25.87 -2.78 -9.38
CA GLN A 76 -27.22 -2.41 -9.86
C GLN A 76 -28.08 -1.85 -8.75
N ARG A 77 -28.04 -2.47 -7.56
CA ARG A 77 -28.74 -1.94 -6.37
C ARG A 77 -28.30 -0.51 -6.06
N MET A 78 -27.00 -0.24 -6.03
CA MET A 78 -26.49 1.11 -5.74
C MET A 78 -26.83 2.11 -6.84
N ARG A 79 -26.79 1.68 -8.10
CA ARG A 79 -27.14 2.50 -9.25
C ARG A 79 -28.62 2.90 -9.22
N ASP A 80 -29.52 1.97 -8.94
CA ASP A 80 -30.96 2.24 -8.81
C ASP A 80 -31.25 3.25 -7.69
N LEU A 81 -30.57 3.11 -6.54
CA LEU A 81 -30.66 4.07 -5.44
C LEU A 81 -30.21 5.49 -5.85
N VAL A 82 -29.12 5.59 -6.60
CA VAL A 82 -28.59 6.87 -7.10
C VAL A 82 -29.53 7.49 -8.13
N VAL A 83 -29.99 6.72 -9.13
CA VAL A 83 -30.83 7.20 -10.23
C VAL A 83 -32.20 7.69 -9.71
N ARG A 84 -32.80 6.99 -8.75
CA ARG A 84 -34.08 7.41 -8.16
C ARG A 84 -33.97 8.53 -7.13
N GLY A 85 -32.76 9.00 -6.82
CA GLY A 85 -32.53 10.05 -5.82
C GLY A 85 -32.87 9.61 -4.39
N ALA A 86 -32.53 8.38 -4.01
CA ALA A 86 -32.76 7.86 -2.65
C ALA A 86 -32.08 8.72 -1.58
N SER A 87 -32.60 8.66 -0.35
CA SER A 87 -32.04 9.43 0.77
C SER A 87 -30.60 9.00 1.13
N GLU A 88 -29.82 9.91 1.73
CA GLU A 88 -28.46 9.58 2.19
C GLU A 88 -28.45 8.39 3.15
N THR A 89 -29.48 8.23 3.99
CA THR A 89 -29.65 7.10 4.91
C THR A 89 -29.83 5.78 4.17
N GLU A 90 -30.69 5.72 3.15
CA GLU A 90 -30.89 4.51 2.35
C GLU A 90 -29.62 4.10 1.60
N ILE A 91 -28.93 5.08 1.00
CA ILE A 91 -27.65 4.87 0.33
C ILE A 91 -26.61 4.34 1.31
N LYS A 92 -26.54 4.92 2.52
CA LYS A 92 -25.59 4.50 3.56
C LYS A 92 -25.84 3.06 4.01
N LEU A 93 -27.09 2.69 4.31
CA LEU A 93 -27.44 1.32 4.73
C LEU A 93 -27.05 0.29 3.67
N ALA A 94 -27.39 0.54 2.41
CA ALA A 94 -26.99 -0.35 1.31
C ALA A 94 -25.47 -0.41 1.14
N ALA A 95 -24.77 0.72 1.25
CA ALA A 95 -23.31 0.76 1.17
C ALA A 95 -22.65 -0.04 2.30
N ASP A 96 -23.15 0.07 3.54
CA ASP A 96 -22.58 -0.63 4.70
C ASP A 96 -22.76 -2.16 4.59
N GLU A 97 -23.91 -2.62 4.08
CA GLU A 97 -24.13 -4.04 3.76
C GLU A 97 -23.13 -4.56 2.70
N ILE A 98 -22.89 -3.77 1.65
CA ILE A 98 -21.94 -4.15 0.59
C ILE A 98 -20.51 -4.17 1.15
N ARG A 99 -20.11 -3.14 1.90
CA ARG A 99 -18.79 -3.01 2.53
C ARG A 99 -18.44 -4.20 3.43
N GLY A 100 -19.43 -4.76 4.14
CA GLY A 100 -19.25 -5.97 4.95
C GLY A 100 -18.77 -7.19 4.15
N LYS A 101 -19.06 -7.25 2.84
CA LYS A 101 -18.63 -8.33 1.94
C LYS A 101 -17.22 -8.11 1.36
N LEU A 102 -16.64 -6.92 1.50
CA LEU A 102 -15.40 -6.50 0.83
C LEU A 102 -14.13 -6.67 1.67
N ASN A 103 -14.14 -7.55 2.68
CA ASN A 103 -13.01 -7.82 3.59
C ASN A 103 -12.31 -6.54 4.11
N PRO A 104 -12.96 -5.70 4.95
CA PRO A 104 -12.44 -4.39 5.35
C PRO A 104 -11.15 -4.43 6.19
N HIS A 105 -10.79 -5.59 6.78
CA HIS A 105 -9.62 -5.75 7.64
C HIS A 105 -8.72 -6.94 7.21
N PRO A 106 -8.03 -6.83 6.06
CA PRO A 106 -7.25 -7.95 5.55
C PRO A 106 -6.07 -8.28 6.47
N ALA A 107 -5.81 -9.59 6.64
CA ALA A 107 -4.68 -10.15 7.37
C ALA A 107 -4.64 -9.89 8.89
N GLY A 108 -5.81 -9.80 9.54
CA GLY A 108 -5.93 -9.74 11.01
C GLY A 108 -5.23 -8.52 11.63
N GLN A 109 -5.25 -7.38 10.92
CA GLN A 109 -4.46 -6.22 11.27
C GLN A 109 -4.74 -5.64 12.66
N MET A 110 -6.00 -5.68 13.10
CA MET A 110 -6.42 -5.15 14.40
C MET A 110 -6.29 -6.19 15.52
N GLU A 111 -6.46 -7.47 15.21
CA GLU A 111 -6.46 -8.54 16.21
C GLU A 111 -5.04 -9.03 16.54
N LEU A 112 -4.17 -9.14 15.53
CA LEU A 112 -2.91 -9.87 15.65
C LEU A 112 -1.66 -8.99 15.67
N ASN A 113 -1.79 -7.68 15.44
CA ASN A 113 -0.63 -6.80 15.27
C ASN A 113 -0.60 -5.63 16.26
N VAL A 114 -1.66 -5.37 17.02
CA VAL A 114 -1.68 -4.26 17.97
C VAL A 114 -0.81 -4.62 19.17
N PRO A 115 0.31 -3.92 19.41
CA PRO A 115 1.18 -4.23 20.51
C PRO A 115 0.58 -3.76 21.84
N LYS A 116 1.15 -4.28 22.93
CA LYS A 116 0.83 -3.85 24.29
C LYS A 116 2.04 -3.22 24.97
N LEU A 117 1.77 -2.25 25.84
CA LEU A 117 2.74 -1.58 26.70
C LEU A 117 2.11 -1.48 28.09
N ASP A 118 2.79 -1.97 29.13
CA ASP A 118 2.25 -2.08 30.49
C ASP A 118 0.93 -2.87 30.59
N GLY A 119 0.67 -3.80 29.67
CA GLY A 119 -0.56 -4.59 29.60
C GLY A 119 -1.70 -3.95 28.79
N GLU A 120 -1.57 -2.67 28.44
CA GLU A 120 -2.55 -1.90 27.67
C GLU A 120 -2.20 -1.87 26.18
N VAL A 121 -3.21 -1.78 25.32
CA VAL A 121 -2.99 -1.70 23.87
C VAL A 121 -2.43 -0.33 23.47
N VAL A 122 -1.44 -0.33 22.59
CA VAL A 122 -0.89 0.92 22.05
C VAL A 122 -1.63 1.30 20.78
N ALA A 123 -2.45 2.35 20.87
CA ALA A 123 -3.30 2.78 19.76
C ALA A 123 -2.48 3.22 18.54
N GLY A 124 -3.00 2.95 17.34
CA GLY A 124 -2.36 3.40 16.09
C GLY A 124 -0.99 2.79 15.82
N MET A 125 -0.66 1.64 16.42
CA MET A 125 0.60 0.94 16.22
C MET A 125 0.41 -0.51 15.80
N GLN A 126 1.24 -0.97 14.87
CA GLN A 126 1.33 -2.38 14.50
C GLN A 126 2.75 -2.89 14.68
N HIS A 127 2.91 -4.03 15.35
CA HIS A 127 4.18 -4.72 15.52
C HIS A 127 4.03 -6.19 15.14
N LYS A 128 4.15 -6.47 13.84
CA LYS A 128 4.05 -7.83 13.30
C LYS A 128 5.40 -8.56 13.26
N TYR A 129 6.48 -7.81 13.00
CA TYR A 129 7.83 -8.34 12.82
C TYR A 129 8.76 -7.66 13.80
N GLN A 130 9.64 -8.42 14.45
CA GLN A 130 10.49 -7.96 15.55
C GLN A 130 11.23 -6.64 15.25
N GLU A 131 11.72 -6.47 14.03
CA GLU A 131 12.58 -5.34 13.69
C GLU A 131 11.81 -4.07 13.31
N THR A 132 10.49 -4.19 13.06
CA THR A 132 9.71 -3.14 12.42
C THR A 132 8.39 -2.89 13.14
N VAL A 133 8.23 -1.64 13.57
CA VAL A 133 6.96 -1.11 14.05
C VAL A 133 6.38 -0.15 13.02
N LEU A 134 5.07 -0.23 12.81
CA LEU A 134 4.31 0.73 12.02
C LEU A 134 3.56 1.66 12.96
N PHE A 135 3.60 2.95 12.68
CA PHE A 135 2.84 3.97 13.39
C PHE A 135 1.91 4.70 12.42
N PHE A 136 0.69 4.97 12.88
CA PHE A 136 -0.40 5.52 12.08
C PHE A 136 -0.83 6.88 12.66
N PRO A 137 -0.30 8.01 12.16
CA PRO A 137 -0.68 9.34 12.64
C PRO A 137 -2.15 9.64 12.34
N THR A 138 -2.88 10.20 13.30
CA THR A 138 -4.31 10.56 13.09
C THR A 138 -4.49 11.55 11.94
N GLN A 139 -3.61 12.53 11.81
CA GLN A 139 -3.66 13.54 10.74
C GLN A 139 -3.14 13.00 9.40
N GLY A 140 -2.58 11.79 9.38
CA GLY A 140 -2.14 11.07 8.17
C GLY A 140 -3.18 10.07 7.63
N GLN A 141 -4.39 10.02 8.19
CA GLN A 141 -5.47 9.10 7.78
C GLN A 141 -6.28 9.60 6.59
N THR A 142 -5.61 10.19 5.60
CA THR A 142 -6.18 10.55 4.30
C THR A 142 -5.04 10.63 3.27
N CYS A 143 -5.37 10.85 2.01
CA CYS A 143 -4.41 10.91 0.90
C CYS A 143 -4.69 12.11 0.00
N HIS A 144 -3.70 12.52 -0.80
CA HIS A 144 -3.89 13.55 -1.84
C HIS A 144 -4.85 13.10 -2.96
N ALA A 145 -4.90 11.78 -3.23
CA ALA A 145 -5.93 11.10 -3.98
C ALA A 145 -6.04 9.65 -3.47
N TYR A 146 -7.21 9.03 -3.60
CA TYR A 146 -7.42 7.64 -3.19
C TYR A 146 -7.14 6.69 -4.35
N CYS A 147 -6.36 5.67 -4.07
CA CYS A 147 -6.19 4.54 -4.97
C CYS A 147 -7.49 3.73 -4.98
N SER A 148 -8.05 3.43 -6.14
CA SER A 148 -9.26 2.62 -6.28
C SER A 148 -9.07 1.17 -5.76
N TYR A 149 -7.84 0.67 -5.75
CA TYR A 149 -7.42 -0.62 -5.17
C TYR A 149 -6.93 -0.50 -3.71
N CYS A 150 -7.18 0.62 -3.01
CA CYS A 150 -6.57 0.86 -1.70
C CYS A 150 -7.02 -0.19 -0.67
N PHE A 151 -6.09 -1.01 -0.19
CA PHE A 151 -6.40 -2.00 0.85
C PHE A 151 -6.76 -1.42 2.23
N ARG A 152 -6.64 -0.10 2.40
CA ARG A 152 -7.01 0.63 3.62
C ARG A 152 -8.30 1.45 3.43
N TRP A 153 -9.08 1.17 2.37
CA TRP A 153 -10.28 1.94 2.03
C TRP A 153 -11.26 2.08 3.20
N ALA A 154 -11.36 1.06 4.07
CA ALA A 154 -12.21 1.06 5.26
C ALA A 154 -11.87 2.19 6.26
N GLN A 155 -10.63 2.71 6.25
CA GLN A 155 -10.24 3.84 7.11
C GLN A 155 -10.80 5.19 6.62
N PHE A 156 -11.30 5.25 5.38
CA PHE A 156 -11.75 6.49 4.74
C PHE A 156 -13.27 6.62 4.61
N ILE A 157 -14.05 5.62 5.05
CA ILE A 157 -15.52 5.64 4.92
C ILE A 157 -16.23 6.43 6.04
N GLY A 158 -15.47 7.02 6.97
CA GLY A 158 -16.00 7.89 8.02
C GLY A 158 -16.50 7.17 9.27
N ASP A 159 -16.30 5.86 9.36
CA ASP A 159 -16.54 5.08 10.57
C ASP A 159 -15.41 5.33 11.60
N ALA A 160 -15.79 5.65 12.84
CA ALA A 160 -14.84 5.93 13.92
C ALA A 160 -14.18 4.66 14.45
N ASP A 161 -14.88 3.53 14.44
CA ASP A 161 -14.40 2.26 14.99
C ASP A 161 -13.36 1.61 14.05
N LEU A 162 -13.37 1.99 12.78
CA LEU A 162 -12.40 1.56 11.77
C LEU A 162 -11.14 2.44 11.71
N LYS A 163 -11.10 3.55 12.47
CA LYS A 163 -9.93 4.43 12.49
C LYS A 163 -8.80 3.84 13.31
N PHE A 164 -7.71 3.52 12.63
CA PHE A 164 -6.50 3.00 13.24
C PHE A 164 -5.42 4.09 13.30
N ALA A 165 -5.40 4.90 14.37
CA ALA A 165 -4.43 5.98 14.49
C ALA A 165 -4.18 6.48 15.92
N SER A 166 -3.04 7.15 16.14
CA SER A 166 -2.68 7.79 17.41
C SER A 166 -2.02 9.17 17.19
N LYS A 167 -2.06 10.00 18.23
CA LYS A 167 -1.33 11.27 18.35
C LYS A 167 -0.14 11.18 19.31
N GLU A 168 -0.04 10.08 20.06
CA GLU A 168 0.89 9.90 21.18
C GLU A 168 2.28 9.45 20.70
N ALA A 169 3.06 10.38 20.16
CA ALA A 169 4.41 10.10 19.66
C ALA A 169 5.40 9.72 20.77
N GLU A 170 5.19 10.20 22.00
CA GLU A 170 5.99 9.84 23.17
C GLU A 170 5.79 8.37 23.53
N GLU A 171 4.57 7.86 23.40
CA GLU A 171 4.26 6.45 23.63
C GLU A 171 4.96 5.55 22.61
N LEU A 172 5.03 5.98 21.34
CA LEU A 172 5.82 5.29 20.32
C LEU A 172 7.31 5.24 20.70
N ALA A 173 7.90 6.37 21.11
CA ALA A 173 9.31 6.40 21.51
C ALA A 173 9.58 5.52 22.74
N ARG A 174 8.66 5.53 23.73
CA ARG A 174 8.69 4.63 24.88
C ARG A 174 8.65 3.17 24.47
N TYR A 175 7.72 2.81 23.58
CA TYR A 175 7.60 1.45 23.08
C TYR A 175 8.88 0.98 22.39
N VAL A 176 9.50 1.82 21.55
CA VAL A 176 10.76 1.49 20.86
C VAL A 176 11.91 1.30 21.85
N ARG A 177 11.95 2.07 22.93
CA ARG A 177 12.96 1.92 23.99
C ARG A 177 12.83 0.59 24.73
N GLU A 178 11.61 0.18 25.03
CA GLU A 178 11.32 -1.08 25.74
C GLU A 178 11.42 -2.32 24.83
N ASN A 179 11.58 -2.13 23.52
CA ASN A 179 11.68 -3.19 22.52
C ASN A 179 12.99 -3.07 21.73
N PRO A 180 14.15 -3.47 22.31
CA PRO A 180 15.48 -3.28 21.70
C PRO A 180 15.68 -4.01 20.37
N GLN A 181 14.83 -4.98 20.04
CA GLN A 181 14.81 -5.63 18.74
C GLN A 181 14.31 -4.72 17.60
N VAL A 182 13.56 -3.66 17.92
CA VAL A 182 13.00 -2.74 16.92
C VAL A 182 14.11 -1.84 16.39
N SER A 183 14.42 -1.96 15.09
CA SER A 183 15.44 -1.15 14.43
C SER A 183 14.90 -0.20 13.36
N SER A 184 13.60 -0.30 13.08
CA SER A 184 12.92 0.50 12.06
C SER A 184 11.52 0.90 12.49
N VAL A 185 11.22 2.19 12.41
CA VAL A 185 9.85 2.72 12.54
C VAL A 185 9.34 3.10 11.15
N LEU A 186 8.14 2.68 10.78
CA LEU A 186 7.44 3.09 9.56
C LEU A 186 6.21 3.92 9.90
N ILE A 187 6.28 5.22 9.60
CA ILE A 187 5.13 6.13 9.66
C ILE A 187 4.30 5.91 8.39
N THR A 188 3.03 5.52 8.57
CA THR A 188 2.12 5.15 7.47
C THR A 188 0.66 5.43 7.85
N GLY A 189 -0.32 4.98 7.06
CA GLY A 189 -1.75 5.24 7.28
C GLY A 189 -2.47 5.38 5.95
N GLY A 190 -3.13 6.51 5.72
CA GLY A 190 -3.43 6.94 4.36
C GLY A 190 -2.13 7.34 3.67
N ASP A 191 -1.69 8.57 3.92
CA ASP A 191 -0.42 9.10 3.45
C ASP A 191 0.09 10.16 4.45
N PRO A 192 1.16 9.90 5.22
CA PRO A 192 1.70 10.87 6.17
C PRO A 192 2.11 12.20 5.56
N MET A 193 2.42 12.24 4.26
CA MET A 193 2.85 13.46 3.59
C MET A 193 1.71 14.43 3.26
N VAL A 194 0.45 14.07 3.54
CA VAL A 194 -0.65 15.06 3.59
C VAL A 194 -0.50 16.02 4.78
N MET A 195 0.27 15.63 5.80
CA MET A 195 0.53 16.47 6.96
C MET A 195 1.55 17.55 6.61
N LYS A 196 1.33 18.75 7.17
CA LYS A 196 2.37 19.78 7.25
C LYS A 196 3.58 19.23 8.00
N THR A 197 4.78 19.69 7.64
CA THR A 197 6.03 19.24 8.24
C THR A 197 6.03 19.49 9.75
N SER A 198 5.46 20.60 10.22
CA SER A 198 5.33 20.89 11.66
C SER A 198 4.51 19.87 12.45
N ILE A 199 3.61 19.13 11.80
CA ILE A 199 2.87 18.02 12.43
C ILE A 199 3.68 16.74 12.34
N LEU A 200 4.32 16.46 11.20
CA LEU A 200 5.20 15.30 11.03
C LEU A 200 6.37 15.31 12.03
N ARG A 201 6.94 16.48 12.29
CA ARG A 201 7.97 16.73 13.31
C ARG A 201 7.59 16.19 14.68
N ARG A 202 6.34 16.41 15.12
CA ARG A 202 5.84 15.91 16.41
C ARG A 202 5.92 14.39 16.57
N TYR A 203 5.94 13.65 15.46
CA TYR A 203 6.09 12.20 15.46
C TYR A 203 7.54 11.72 15.31
N ILE A 204 8.40 12.52 14.69
CA ILE A 204 9.79 12.15 14.38
C ILE A 204 10.74 12.64 15.48
N GLU A 205 10.58 13.88 15.95
CA GLU A 205 11.47 14.50 16.94
C GLU A 205 11.58 13.70 18.24
N PRO A 206 10.51 13.11 18.82
CA PRO A 206 10.64 12.23 19.98
C PRO A 206 11.55 11.02 19.72
N LEU A 207 11.53 10.46 18.50
CA LEU A 207 12.42 9.34 18.11
C LEU A 207 13.89 9.77 17.93
N LEU A 208 14.14 11.07 17.80
CA LEU A 208 15.49 11.64 17.69
C LEU A 208 16.03 12.13 19.04
N ALA A 209 15.15 12.65 19.90
CA ALA A 209 15.50 13.21 21.21
C ALA A 209 15.82 12.13 22.24
N GLU A 210 15.16 10.97 22.13
CA GLU A 210 15.33 9.85 23.04
C GLU A 210 16.57 9.01 22.70
N ASP A 211 17.22 8.46 23.74
CA ASP A 211 18.32 7.52 23.56
C ASP A 211 17.79 6.16 23.08
N LEU A 212 17.72 6.01 21.76
CA LEU A 212 17.24 4.81 21.05
C LEU A 212 18.38 4.24 20.20
N PRO A 213 19.38 3.56 20.82
CA PRO A 213 20.55 3.03 20.11
C PRO A 213 20.20 1.91 19.13
N ASN A 214 19.09 1.21 19.36
CA ASN A 214 18.53 0.19 18.46
C ASN A 214 17.90 0.79 17.20
N LEU A 215 17.40 2.03 17.24
CA LEU A 215 16.65 2.61 16.13
C LEU A 215 17.59 3.19 15.06
N HIS A 216 17.68 2.51 13.92
CA HIS A 216 18.57 2.90 12.82
C HIS A 216 17.86 3.60 11.67
N SER A 217 16.55 3.37 11.49
CA SER A 217 15.81 3.92 10.36
C SER A 217 14.41 4.42 10.71
N ILE A 218 14.05 5.54 10.11
CA ILE A 218 12.69 6.09 10.11
C ILE A 218 12.21 6.08 8.67
N ARG A 219 11.08 5.42 8.42
CA ARG A 219 10.51 5.26 7.09
C ARG A 219 9.18 5.99 7.01
N ILE A 220 8.88 6.57 5.86
CA ILE A 220 7.61 7.24 5.58
C ILE A 220 7.00 6.61 4.33
N GLY A 221 5.85 5.94 4.48
CA GLY A 221 5.11 5.38 3.34
C GLY A 221 4.22 6.42 2.70
N THR A 222 4.47 6.79 1.45
CA THR A 222 3.75 7.89 0.79
C THR A 222 3.50 7.62 -0.69
N LYS A 223 2.39 8.15 -1.20
CA LYS A 223 2.09 8.27 -2.63
C LYS A 223 2.07 9.74 -3.08
N ALA A 224 2.28 10.70 -2.17
CA ALA A 224 2.33 12.12 -2.46
C ALA A 224 3.39 12.47 -3.53
N LEU A 225 4.47 11.70 -3.65
CA LEU A 225 5.45 11.93 -4.71
C LEU A 225 4.83 11.78 -6.11
N ALA A 226 3.89 10.84 -6.27
CA ALA A 226 3.12 10.63 -7.49
C ALA A 226 1.87 11.53 -7.57
N TYR A 227 1.16 11.75 -6.46
CA TYR A 227 -0.16 12.40 -6.48
C TYR A 227 -0.17 13.88 -6.12
N TRP A 228 0.90 14.40 -5.52
CA TRP A 228 1.05 15.81 -5.15
C TRP A 228 2.52 16.20 -4.89
N PRO A 229 3.40 16.16 -5.90
CA PRO A 229 4.83 16.44 -5.73
C PRO A 229 5.14 17.86 -5.25
N HIS A 230 4.21 18.81 -5.39
CA HIS A 230 4.27 20.14 -4.80
C HIS A 230 4.57 20.12 -3.29
N ARG A 231 4.18 19.05 -2.58
CA ARG A 231 4.52 18.83 -1.16
C ARG A 231 6.02 18.88 -0.87
N PHE A 232 6.85 18.59 -1.85
CA PHE A 232 8.31 18.49 -1.72
C PHE A 232 9.06 19.63 -2.43
N THR A 233 8.37 20.46 -3.21
CA THR A 233 9.00 21.45 -4.09
C THR A 233 8.62 22.89 -3.80
N GLU A 234 7.47 23.14 -3.16
CA GLU A 234 6.94 24.49 -3.01
C GLU A 234 6.74 24.94 -1.56
N GLY A 235 7.20 26.17 -1.28
CA GLY A 235 6.92 26.87 -0.04
C GLY A 235 7.77 26.41 1.15
N GLU A 236 7.64 27.15 2.25
CA GLU A 236 8.42 26.92 3.48
C GLU A 236 8.22 25.51 4.06
N ASP A 237 7.03 24.93 3.92
CA ASP A 237 6.72 23.59 4.42
C ASP A 237 7.53 22.49 3.70
N ALA A 238 7.80 22.67 2.39
CA ALA A 238 8.65 21.77 1.62
C ALA A 238 10.13 21.92 2.03
N ASP A 239 10.60 23.16 2.21
CA ASP A 239 11.96 23.43 2.69
C ASP A 239 12.17 22.88 4.11
N ASP A 240 11.15 23.00 4.97
CA ASP A 240 11.20 22.43 6.32
C ASP A 240 11.30 20.91 6.31
N PHE A 241 10.63 20.26 5.36
CA PHE A 241 10.75 18.81 5.24
C PHE A 241 12.17 18.39 4.83
N MET A 242 12.81 19.15 3.93
CA MET A 242 14.22 18.88 3.58
C MET A 242 15.16 19.08 4.78
N ARG A 243 14.91 20.10 5.62
CA ARG A 243 15.66 20.28 6.88
C ARG A 243 15.47 19.11 7.84
N LEU A 244 14.23 18.64 8.02
CA LEU A 244 13.93 17.48 8.86
C LEU A 244 14.66 16.21 8.39
N ILE A 245 14.75 15.98 7.07
CA ILE A 245 15.56 14.88 6.53
C ILE A 245 17.03 15.03 6.94
N GLY A 246 17.58 16.24 6.83
CA GLY A 246 18.94 16.56 7.25
C GLY A 246 19.17 16.35 8.75
N GLU A 247 18.21 16.70 9.59
CA GLU A 247 18.24 16.49 11.05
C GLU A 247 18.25 15.00 11.41
N VAL A 248 17.40 14.18 10.77
CA VAL A 248 17.39 12.72 10.98
C VAL A 248 18.73 12.11 10.59
N LYS A 249 19.32 12.57 9.48
CA LYS A 249 20.65 12.15 9.03
C LYS A 249 21.74 12.59 10.02
N ALA A 250 21.68 13.82 10.53
CA ALA A 250 22.64 14.34 11.51
C ALA A 250 22.58 13.57 12.84
N ALA A 251 21.41 13.06 13.21
CA ALA A 251 21.21 12.16 14.35
C ALA A 251 21.74 10.72 14.09
N GLY A 252 22.44 10.48 12.98
CA GLY A 252 22.99 9.17 12.62
C GLY A 252 21.94 8.15 12.18
N LYS A 253 20.70 8.58 11.92
CA LYS A 253 19.60 7.70 11.50
C LYS A 253 19.33 7.84 10.00
N HIS A 254 18.84 6.76 9.41
CA HIS A 254 18.49 6.73 8.00
C HIS A 254 17.01 7.07 7.78
N LEU A 255 16.72 8.14 7.03
CA LEU A 255 15.35 8.43 6.58
C LEU A 255 15.09 7.81 5.20
N ALA A 256 14.10 6.91 5.12
CA ALA A 256 13.67 6.31 3.85
C ALA A 256 12.24 6.70 3.47
N LEU A 257 12.07 7.21 2.25
CA LEU A 257 10.75 7.40 1.65
C LEU A 257 10.36 6.10 0.96
N MET A 258 9.32 5.45 1.45
CA MET A 258 8.71 4.30 0.78
C MET A 258 7.70 4.82 -0.25
N ALA A 259 8.21 5.24 -1.41
CA ALA A 259 7.43 5.85 -2.47
C ALA A 259 6.56 4.82 -3.19
N HIS A 260 5.28 5.13 -3.36
CA HIS A 260 4.33 4.30 -4.10
C HIS A 260 4.11 4.82 -5.52
N SER A 261 4.61 4.10 -6.53
CA SER A 261 4.38 4.41 -7.95
C SER A 261 4.04 3.13 -8.70
N SER A 262 2.86 3.08 -9.31
CA SER A 262 2.27 1.96 -10.04
C SER A 262 2.52 2.04 -11.55
N HIS A 263 2.82 3.22 -12.11
CA HIS A 263 3.09 3.41 -13.54
C HIS A 263 4.18 4.48 -13.76
N SER A 264 4.98 4.41 -14.85
CA SER A 264 6.08 5.37 -15.12
C SER A 264 5.59 6.81 -15.23
N ARG A 265 4.38 6.99 -15.82
CA ARG A 265 3.69 8.26 -15.99
C ARG A 265 3.55 9.08 -14.71
N GLU A 266 3.45 8.43 -13.55
CA GLU A 266 3.41 9.12 -12.25
C GLU A 266 4.74 9.84 -11.89
N LEU A 267 5.83 9.52 -12.58
CA LEU A 267 7.18 10.06 -12.38
C LEU A 267 7.68 10.87 -13.59
N GLU A 268 6.86 11.01 -14.63
CA GLU A 268 7.21 11.75 -15.85
C GLU A 268 7.13 13.27 -15.67
N PRO A 269 6.14 13.86 -14.98
CA PRO A 269 6.06 15.31 -14.81
C PRO A 269 7.32 15.90 -14.16
N ASP A 270 7.80 17.03 -14.68
CA ASP A 270 9.02 17.70 -14.20
C ASP A 270 8.99 18.01 -12.71
N ILE A 271 7.82 18.37 -12.19
CA ILE A 271 7.63 18.65 -10.76
C ILE A 271 7.85 17.41 -9.88
N ALA A 272 7.52 16.22 -10.36
CA ALA A 272 7.78 14.95 -9.66
C ALA A 272 9.28 14.61 -9.70
N GLN A 273 9.94 14.85 -10.83
CA GLN A 273 11.39 14.66 -10.97
C GLN A 273 12.17 15.65 -10.08
N LEU A 274 11.72 16.90 -9.99
CA LEU A 274 12.26 17.90 -9.06
C LEU A 274 12.07 17.50 -7.59
N ALA A 275 10.90 16.98 -7.24
CA ALA A 275 10.63 16.45 -5.91
C ALA A 275 11.61 15.32 -5.53
N VAL A 276 11.83 14.36 -6.44
CA VAL A 276 12.83 13.29 -6.26
C VAL A 276 14.21 13.87 -6.03
N LYS A 277 14.66 14.79 -6.89
CA LYS A 277 15.98 15.42 -6.77
C LYS A 277 16.17 16.07 -5.40
N ARG A 278 15.21 16.90 -4.95
CA ARG A 278 15.28 17.59 -3.66
C ARG A 278 15.36 16.62 -2.48
N LEU A 279 14.58 15.54 -2.51
CA LEU A 279 14.59 14.51 -1.47
C LEU A 279 15.94 13.79 -1.38
N LEU A 280 16.52 13.43 -2.52
CA LEU A 280 17.84 12.79 -2.58
C LEU A 280 18.95 13.73 -2.11
N ASP A 281 18.93 15.00 -2.56
CA ASP A 281 19.89 16.03 -2.15
C ASP A 281 19.85 16.30 -0.64
N ALA A 282 18.65 16.25 -0.03
CA ALA A 282 18.48 16.38 1.41
C ALA A 282 19.02 15.17 2.20
N GLY A 283 19.26 14.03 1.53
CA GLY A 283 19.85 12.83 2.11
C GLY A 283 18.86 11.70 2.41
N ALA A 284 17.63 11.76 1.91
CA ALA A 284 16.71 10.63 1.98
C ALA A 284 17.12 9.55 0.96
N VAL A 285 16.77 8.29 1.25
CA VAL A 285 16.75 7.23 0.22
C VAL A 285 15.31 6.94 -0.16
N ILE A 286 15.02 6.94 -1.45
CA ILE A 286 13.68 6.66 -1.96
C ILE A 286 13.60 5.21 -2.41
N ARG A 287 12.78 4.40 -1.74
CA ARG A 287 12.53 3.00 -2.06
C ARG A 287 11.14 2.84 -2.64
N CYS A 288 11.04 2.24 -3.83
CA CYS A 288 9.80 2.22 -4.62
C CYS A 288 9.04 0.91 -4.47
N GLN A 289 7.73 1.02 -4.29
CA GLN A 289 6.85 -0.13 -4.18
C GLN A 289 5.52 0.08 -4.89
N ALA A 290 4.96 -0.98 -5.46
CA ALA A 290 3.59 -1.00 -5.95
C ALA A 290 3.07 -2.44 -6.05
N PRO A 291 1.76 -2.66 -5.98
CA PRO A 291 1.18 -3.92 -6.38
C PRO A 291 1.08 -4.04 -7.90
N LEU A 292 1.03 -5.28 -8.36
CA LEU A 292 0.54 -5.65 -9.69
C LEU A 292 -0.98 -5.48 -9.74
N ILE A 293 -1.48 -4.73 -10.70
CA ILE A 293 -2.86 -4.26 -10.78
C ILE A 293 -3.31 -4.48 -12.23
N ARG A 294 -4.36 -5.29 -12.40
CA ARG A 294 -5.02 -5.50 -13.70
C ARG A 294 -5.48 -4.17 -14.28
N LYS A 295 -5.37 -4.01 -15.60
CA LYS A 295 -5.74 -2.78 -16.35
C LYS A 295 -4.83 -1.58 -16.12
N VAL A 296 -3.72 -1.75 -15.40
CA VAL A 296 -2.80 -0.64 -15.08
C VAL A 296 -1.38 -1.04 -15.41
N ASN A 297 -0.90 -2.12 -14.80
CA ASN A 297 0.50 -2.52 -14.90
C ASN A 297 0.68 -4.04 -14.95
N ASP A 298 -0.35 -4.80 -15.37
CA ASP A 298 -0.29 -6.25 -15.58
C ASP A 298 0.43 -6.66 -16.89
N ASP A 299 1.46 -5.90 -17.24
CA ASP A 299 2.32 -6.04 -18.41
C ASP A 299 3.80 -5.88 -18.02
N ALA A 300 4.65 -6.75 -18.57
CA ALA A 300 6.07 -6.80 -18.25
C ALA A 300 6.84 -5.56 -18.70
N ASN A 301 6.47 -4.97 -19.84
CA ASN A 301 7.12 -3.78 -20.38
C ASN A 301 6.80 -2.56 -19.52
N VAL A 302 5.57 -2.45 -19.00
CA VAL A 302 5.17 -1.38 -18.07
C VAL A 302 6.03 -1.40 -16.81
N TRP A 303 6.25 -2.58 -16.20
CA TRP A 303 7.14 -2.72 -15.06
C TRP A 303 8.60 -2.43 -15.38
N ALA A 304 9.10 -2.92 -16.52
CA ALA A 304 10.47 -2.65 -16.95
C ALA A 304 10.71 -1.14 -17.19
N GLN A 305 9.73 -0.44 -17.78
CA GLN A 305 9.78 1.02 -17.95
C GLN A 305 9.76 1.74 -16.60
N LEU A 306 8.86 1.37 -15.69
CA LEU A 306 8.77 1.95 -14.35
C LEU A 306 10.08 1.77 -13.56
N TRP A 307 10.66 0.57 -13.52
CA TRP A 307 11.91 0.33 -12.80
C TRP A 307 13.10 1.08 -13.41
N ARG A 308 13.19 1.15 -14.75
CA ARG A 308 14.22 1.98 -15.41
C ARG A 308 14.06 3.45 -15.05
N LYS A 309 12.84 3.99 -15.07
CA LYS A 309 12.58 5.39 -14.70
C LYS A 309 12.94 5.66 -13.23
N GLN A 310 12.58 4.75 -12.32
CA GLN A 310 12.98 4.85 -10.91
C GLN A 310 14.49 4.90 -10.74
N VAL A 311 15.24 3.99 -11.38
CA VAL A 311 16.71 3.97 -11.31
C VAL A 311 17.33 5.21 -11.96
N GLN A 312 16.80 5.68 -13.10
CA GLN A 312 17.26 6.92 -13.75
C GLN A 312 17.13 8.14 -12.83
N LEU A 313 16.09 8.17 -11.99
CA LEU A 313 15.87 9.24 -11.01
C LEU A 313 16.65 9.04 -9.70
N GLY A 314 17.48 7.99 -9.59
CA GLY A 314 18.23 7.67 -8.37
C GLY A 314 17.40 6.99 -7.26
N MET A 315 16.20 6.52 -7.60
CA MET A 315 15.32 5.78 -6.69
C MET A 315 15.64 4.27 -6.74
N VAL A 316 15.34 3.55 -5.66
CA VAL A 316 15.63 2.11 -5.53
C VAL A 316 14.36 1.28 -5.70
N PRO A 317 14.20 0.49 -6.77
CA PRO A 317 13.11 -0.49 -6.87
C PRO A 317 13.17 -1.48 -5.70
N TYR A 318 12.08 -1.59 -4.95
CA TYR A 318 12.07 -2.29 -3.65
C TYR A 318 11.11 -3.48 -3.61
N TYR A 319 9.82 -3.27 -3.89
CA TYR A 319 8.83 -4.35 -3.92
C TYR A 319 7.87 -4.25 -5.09
N MET A 320 7.64 -5.38 -5.75
CA MET A 320 6.44 -5.64 -6.53
C MET A 320 5.54 -6.56 -5.71
N PHE A 321 4.41 -6.00 -5.25
CA PHE A 321 3.44 -6.73 -4.45
C PHE A 321 2.39 -7.41 -5.32
N VAL A 322 1.76 -8.44 -4.77
CA VAL A 322 0.44 -8.91 -5.23
C VAL A 322 -0.62 -8.03 -4.55
N GLU A 323 -1.67 -7.66 -5.29
CA GLU A 323 -2.84 -6.92 -4.80
C GLU A 323 -3.52 -7.69 -3.64
N ARG A 324 -4.03 -6.97 -2.63
CA ARG A 324 -4.51 -7.60 -1.40
C ARG A 324 -5.98 -8.00 -1.55
N ASP A 325 -6.37 -9.07 -0.87
CA ASP A 325 -7.76 -9.56 -0.86
C ASP A 325 -8.74 -8.63 -0.11
N THR A 326 -9.08 -7.45 -0.66
CA THR A 326 -10.01 -6.48 -0.05
C THR A 326 -10.53 -5.44 -1.06
N GLY A 327 -11.68 -4.83 -0.77
CA GLY A 327 -12.23 -3.75 -1.58
C GLY A 327 -12.57 -4.23 -2.99
N ALA A 328 -12.17 -3.46 -4.01
CA ALA A 328 -12.40 -3.77 -5.42
C ALA A 328 -11.49 -4.88 -5.98
N LYS A 329 -11.05 -5.83 -5.15
CA LYS A 329 -10.05 -6.85 -5.51
C LYS A 329 -10.41 -7.63 -6.77
N ALA A 330 -11.65 -8.09 -6.92
CA ALA A 330 -12.09 -8.82 -8.13
C ALA A 330 -11.88 -8.01 -9.44
N TYR A 331 -11.88 -6.67 -9.35
CA TYR A 331 -11.63 -5.79 -10.48
C TYR A 331 -10.13 -5.68 -10.83
N PHE A 332 -9.24 -5.84 -9.86
CA PHE A 332 -7.81 -5.59 -10.00
C PHE A 332 -6.90 -6.81 -9.87
N GLU A 333 -7.41 -7.94 -9.40
CA GLU A 333 -6.60 -9.13 -9.13
C GLU A 333 -5.98 -9.72 -10.39
N VAL A 334 -4.77 -10.25 -10.21
CA VAL A 334 -4.01 -10.95 -11.25
C VAL A 334 -3.60 -12.31 -10.68
N PRO A 335 -3.85 -13.43 -11.37
CA PRO A 335 -3.45 -14.75 -10.88
C PRO A 335 -1.95 -14.83 -10.60
N LEU A 336 -1.55 -15.55 -9.56
CA LEU A 336 -0.16 -15.67 -9.12
C LEU A 336 0.76 -16.20 -10.23
N ALA A 337 0.25 -17.13 -11.05
CA ALA A 337 0.96 -17.61 -12.23
C ALA A 337 1.26 -16.50 -13.25
N ARG A 338 0.29 -15.61 -13.51
CA ARG A 338 0.48 -14.45 -14.37
C ARG A 338 1.39 -13.41 -13.71
N ALA A 339 1.25 -13.18 -12.41
CA ALA A 339 2.11 -12.27 -11.66
C ALA A 339 3.59 -12.68 -11.74
N TYR A 340 3.88 -13.97 -11.55
CA TYR A 340 5.23 -14.51 -11.68
C TYR A 340 5.76 -14.36 -13.10
N LYS A 341 4.93 -14.62 -14.11
CA LYS A 341 5.29 -14.43 -15.54
C LYS A 341 5.64 -12.97 -15.83
N VAL A 342 4.77 -12.02 -15.45
CA VAL A 342 5.00 -10.57 -15.65
C VAL A 342 6.29 -10.13 -14.97
N PHE A 343 6.52 -10.54 -13.71
CA PHE A 343 7.75 -10.23 -13.00
C PHE A 343 8.98 -10.78 -13.72
N THR A 344 8.96 -12.06 -14.10
CA THR A 344 10.10 -12.74 -14.76
C THR A 344 10.44 -12.08 -16.09
N GLU A 345 9.43 -11.80 -16.91
CA GLU A 345 9.60 -11.13 -18.20
C GLU A 345 10.15 -9.71 -18.00
N ALA A 346 9.61 -8.92 -17.06
CA ALA A 346 10.12 -7.58 -16.78
C ALA A 346 11.57 -7.60 -16.25
N TYR A 347 11.88 -8.54 -15.35
CA TYR A 347 13.19 -8.68 -14.71
C TYR A 347 14.29 -9.05 -15.73
N SER A 348 13.92 -9.79 -16.78
CA SER A 348 14.82 -10.14 -17.90
C SER A 348 15.24 -8.93 -18.73
N GLN A 349 14.41 -7.89 -18.79
CA GLN A 349 14.62 -6.72 -19.66
C GLN A 349 15.46 -5.61 -19.01
N VAL A 350 15.75 -5.70 -17.71
CA VAL A 350 16.36 -4.59 -16.95
C VAL A 350 17.75 -4.93 -16.42
N SER A 351 18.53 -3.90 -16.10
CA SER A 351 19.89 -4.04 -15.57
C SER A 351 19.91 -4.46 -14.10
N GLY A 352 21.09 -4.83 -13.59
CA GLY A 352 21.30 -5.24 -12.19
C GLY A 352 20.79 -4.24 -11.14
N LEU A 353 20.82 -2.93 -11.45
CA LEU A 353 20.32 -1.90 -10.53
C LEU A 353 18.80 -1.97 -10.36
N CYS A 354 18.05 -2.31 -11.40
CA CYS A 354 16.61 -2.50 -11.30
C CYS A 354 16.26 -3.81 -10.55
N ARG A 355 17.15 -4.80 -10.65
CA ARG A 355 16.98 -6.16 -10.11
C ARG A 355 17.05 -6.25 -8.58
N THR A 356 17.18 -5.13 -7.87
CA THR A 356 17.03 -5.04 -6.41
C THR A 356 15.58 -5.20 -5.94
N VAL A 357 14.61 -5.06 -6.86
CA VAL A 357 13.19 -5.30 -6.59
C VAL A 357 12.94 -6.74 -6.15
N ARG A 358 12.08 -6.93 -5.17
CA ARG A 358 11.61 -8.25 -4.72
C ARG A 358 10.14 -8.43 -5.11
N GLY A 359 9.82 -9.52 -5.80
CA GLY A 359 8.44 -9.82 -6.16
C GLY A 359 8.31 -11.01 -7.11
N PRO A 360 7.07 -11.39 -7.44
CA PRO A 360 5.84 -10.87 -6.85
C PRO A 360 5.67 -11.39 -5.42
N SER A 361 5.32 -10.50 -4.48
CA SER A 361 5.23 -10.86 -3.05
C SER A 361 3.88 -10.50 -2.43
N MET A 362 3.35 -11.40 -1.61
CA MET A 362 2.11 -11.23 -0.85
C MET A 362 2.47 -10.84 0.58
N SER A 363 1.79 -9.83 1.13
CA SER A 363 1.88 -9.49 2.56
C SER A 363 0.71 -10.12 3.32
N ALA A 364 0.72 -11.45 3.41
CA ALA A 364 -0.35 -12.28 3.98
C ALA A 364 -0.31 -12.33 5.52
N SER A 365 -1.29 -12.98 6.15
CA SER A 365 -1.36 -13.13 7.61
C SER A 365 -0.10 -13.76 8.24
N PRO A 366 0.43 -14.91 7.79
CA PRO A 366 1.61 -15.53 8.40
C PRO A 366 2.91 -14.73 8.17
N GLY A 367 2.96 -13.92 7.12
CA GLY A 367 4.17 -13.18 6.76
C GLY A 367 4.16 -12.66 5.33
N LYS A 368 5.32 -12.17 4.89
CA LYS A 368 5.56 -11.78 3.51
C LYS A 368 6.09 -12.98 2.73
N VAL A 369 5.30 -13.46 1.77
CA VAL A 369 5.58 -14.64 0.96
C VAL A 369 5.89 -14.20 -0.48
N LEU A 370 7.02 -14.64 -1.02
CA LEU A 370 7.44 -14.46 -2.40
C LEU A 370 7.00 -15.67 -3.23
N VAL A 371 6.50 -15.43 -4.44
CA VAL A 371 6.44 -16.48 -5.47
C VAL A 371 7.81 -16.55 -6.13
N ASP A 372 8.61 -17.53 -5.71
CA ASP A 372 10.01 -17.69 -6.13
C ASP A 372 10.09 -18.41 -7.49
N GLY A 373 9.11 -19.28 -7.78
CA GLY A 373 9.09 -20.05 -9.02
C GLY A 373 7.76 -20.74 -9.30
N ILE A 374 7.60 -21.14 -10.57
CA ILE A 374 6.69 -22.20 -10.99
C ILE A 374 7.56 -23.28 -11.60
N THR A 375 7.55 -24.47 -11.03
CA THR A 375 8.45 -25.56 -11.42
C THR A 375 7.74 -26.91 -11.36
N GLU A 376 8.39 -27.95 -11.87
CA GLU A 376 7.96 -29.33 -11.72
C GLU A 376 8.86 -30.04 -10.70
N VAL A 377 8.27 -30.77 -9.76
CA VAL A 377 8.97 -31.59 -8.77
C VAL A 377 8.29 -32.96 -8.74
N GLY A 378 9.04 -34.02 -9.03
CA GLY A 378 8.49 -35.38 -9.04
C GLY A 378 7.35 -35.59 -10.03
N GLY A 379 7.31 -34.84 -11.14
CA GLY A 379 6.22 -34.87 -12.12
C GLY A 379 5.00 -34.01 -11.78
N GLU A 380 4.98 -33.36 -10.60
CA GLU A 380 3.92 -32.43 -10.20
C GLU A 380 4.34 -30.99 -10.46
N LYS A 381 3.50 -30.25 -11.19
CA LYS A 381 3.67 -28.80 -11.37
C LYS A 381 3.24 -28.07 -10.09
N VAL A 382 4.12 -27.23 -9.56
CA VAL A 382 3.95 -26.56 -8.26
C VAL A 382 4.36 -25.10 -8.31
N PHE A 383 3.80 -24.30 -7.40
CA PHE A 383 4.39 -23.02 -7.01
C PHE A 383 5.50 -23.26 -5.97
N ALA A 384 6.69 -22.72 -6.22
CA ALA A 384 7.74 -22.61 -5.22
C ALA A 384 7.63 -21.24 -4.53
N LEU A 385 7.46 -21.25 -3.21
CA LEU A 385 7.19 -20.08 -2.39
C LEU A 385 8.27 -19.93 -1.32
N LYS A 386 8.53 -18.68 -0.91
CA LYS A 386 9.56 -18.37 0.10
C LYS A 386 9.10 -17.28 1.04
N PHE A 387 9.32 -17.42 2.34
CA PHE A 387 9.10 -16.34 3.29
C PHE A 387 10.24 -15.31 3.22
N LEU A 388 9.92 -14.08 2.82
CA LEU A 388 10.83 -12.94 2.97
C LEU A 388 10.84 -12.39 4.40
N GLN A 389 9.73 -12.58 5.12
CA GLN A 389 9.57 -12.19 6.52
C GLN A 389 8.41 -13.00 7.11
N GLY A 390 8.57 -13.59 8.30
CA GLY A 390 7.52 -14.36 8.97
C GLY A 390 7.14 -13.74 10.32
N ARG A 391 5.94 -14.05 10.85
CA ARG A 391 5.61 -13.78 12.26
C ARG A 391 6.58 -14.53 13.18
N ASP A 392 6.92 -15.75 12.81
CA ASP A 392 8.05 -16.48 13.37
C ASP A 392 9.30 -16.22 12.50
N PRO A 393 10.38 -15.67 13.08
CA PRO A 393 11.64 -15.46 12.37
C PRO A 393 12.26 -16.75 11.80
N SER A 394 11.96 -17.92 12.37
CA SER A 394 12.45 -19.22 11.88
C SER A 394 11.96 -19.56 10.47
N TRP A 395 10.89 -18.89 10.00
CA TRP A 395 10.34 -19.11 8.67
C TRP A 395 11.09 -18.35 7.58
N VAL A 396 11.92 -17.36 7.92
CA VAL A 396 12.62 -16.54 6.93
C VAL A 396 13.52 -17.40 6.03
N ASN A 397 13.44 -17.16 4.72
CA ASN A 397 14.09 -17.94 3.66
C ASN A 397 13.68 -19.42 3.57
N ARG A 398 12.71 -19.89 4.38
CA ARG A 398 12.17 -21.24 4.23
C ARG A 398 11.38 -21.34 2.93
N LEU A 399 11.77 -22.30 2.09
CA LEU A 399 11.04 -22.68 0.88
C LEU A 399 9.89 -23.64 1.24
N PHE A 400 8.78 -23.50 0.52
CA PHE A 400 7.67 -24.43 0.57
C PHE A 400 6.95 -24.48 -0.78
N PHE A 401 6.13 -25.51 -0.97
CA PHE A 401 5.49 -25.78 -2.24
C PHE A 401 3.97 -25.81 -2.09
N ALA A 402 3.29 -25.23 -3.08
CA ALA A 402 1.84 -25.31 -3.21
C ALA A 402 1.49 -25.93 -4.57
N GLN A 403 0.34 -26.62 -4.62
CA GLN A 403 -0.22 -27.14 -5.86
C GLN A 403 -0.36 -25.99 -6.87
N TYR A 404 -0.06 -26.28 -8.14
CA TYR A 404 -0.27 -25.29 -9.18
C TYR A 404 -1.76 -25.11 -9.45
N ASP A 405 -2.29 -23.94 -9.08
CA ASP A 405 -3.60 -23.44 -9.49
C ASP A 405 -3.42 -22.19 -10.37
N PRO A 406 -3.77 -22.23 -11.67
CA PRO A 406 -3.66 -21.06 -12.55
C PRO A 406 -4.63 -19.93 -12.20
N LYS A 407 -5.61 -20.16 -11.32
CA LYS A 407 -6.62 -19.20 -10.88
C LYS A 407 -6.35 -18.59 -9.50
N ALA A 408 -5.43 -19.16 -8.72
CA ALA A 408 -5.13 -18.63 -7.39
C ALA A 408 -4.55 -17.21 -7.50
N THR A 409 -5.12 -16.26 -6.76
CA THR A 409 -4.71 -14.84 -6.75
C THR A 409 -4.09 -14.42 -5.41
N TRP A 410 -4.17 -15.27 -4.39
CA TRP A 410 -3.66 -14.98 -3.04
C TRP A 410 -3.23 -16.25 -2.30
N LEU A 411 -2.53 -16.10 -1.17
CA LEU A 411 -1.99 -17.21 -0.37
C LEU A 411 -3.08 -18.16 0.11
N ASP A 412 -4.22 -17.63 0.57
CA ASP A 412 -5.31 -18.43 1.13
C ASP A 412 -6.05 -19.27 0.06
N GLY A 413 -5.82 -18.97 -1.23
CA GLY A 413 -6.31 -19.77 -2.35
C GLY A 413 -5.38 -20.93 -2.74
N LEU A 414 -4.23 -21.08 -2.09
CA LEU A 414 -3.27 -22.13 -2.39
C LEU A 414 -3.47 -23.34 -1.48
N LYS A 415 -3.13 -24.52 -2.01
CA LYS A 415 -3.14 -25.79 -1.27
C LYS A 415 -1.74 -26.37 -1.18
N PRO A 416 -1.36 -27.05 -0.09
CA PRO A 416 -0.08 -27.73 0.01
C PRO A 416 0.12 -28.76 -1.12
N ALA A 417 1.33 -28.78 -1.69
CA ALA A 417 1.72 -29.77 -2.70
C ALA A 417 2.01 -31.16 -2.08
N PHE A 418 2.22 -32.17 -2.92
CA PHE A 418 2.75 -33.49 -2.52
C PHE A 418 1.87 -34.27 -1.52
N GLY A 419 0.57 -34.01 -1.52
CA GLY A 419 -0.39 -34.71 -0.64
C GLY A 419 -0.37 -34.25 0.82
N GLU A 420 0.35 -33.18 1.15
CA GLU A 420 0.32 -32.59 2.48
C GLU A 420 -1.06 -31.98 2.79
N GLU A 421 -1.50 -32.10 4.05
CA GLU A 421 -2.82 -31.58 4.47
C GLU A 421 -2.77 -30.09 4.83
N ARG A 422 -1.61 -29.57 5.24
CA ARG A 422 -1.43 -28.21 5.75
C ARG A 422 -0.06 -27.64 5.43
N PHE A 423 0.05 -26.33 5.37
CA PHE A 423 1.33 -25.65 5.37
C PHE A 423 1.96 -25.63 6.77
N PHE A 424 3.29 -25.57 6.84
CA PHE A 424 4.02 -25.60 8.12
C PHE A 424 3.69 -24.42 9.06
N PHE A 425 3.20 -23.29 8.52
CA PHE A 425 2.81 -22.10 9.28
C PHE A 425 1.37 -22.14 9.78
N GLU A 426 0.62 -23.19 9.43
CA GLU A 426 -0.75 -23.45 9.90
C GLU A 426 -0.75 -24.38 11.13
N GLU A 427 0.42 -24.85 11.57
CA GLU A 427 0.51 -25.64 12.80
C GLU A 427 0.20 -24.79 14.04
N PRO A 428 -0.50 -25.35 15.05
CA PRO A 428 -0.67 -24.69 16.34
C PRO A 428 0.68 -24.28 16.94
N ALA A 429 0.73 -23.08 17.52
CA ALA A 429 1.94 -22.43 18.03
C ALA A 429 2.79 -23.25 19.01
N GLU A 430 2.27 -24.35 19.57
CA GLU A 430 2.97 -25.22 20.52
C GLU A 430 4.11 -26.04 19.89
N LYS A 431 4.06 -26.36 18.59
CA LYS A 431 5.10 -27.19 17.94
C LYS A 431 6.26 -26.41 17.30
N ASN A 432 6.04 -25.15 16.94
CA ASN A 432 7.02 -24.31 16.24
C ASN A 432 8.01 -23.56 17.15
N GLN A 433 7.99 -23.81 18.47
CA GLN A 433 9.03 -23.29 19.35
C GLN A 433 10.33 -24.11 19.22
N PRO A 434 11.51 -23.47 19.14
CA PRO A 434 12.78 -24.19 19.25
C PRO A 434 12.82 -25.00 20.55
N GLU A 435 13.43 -26.19 20.53
CA GLU A 435 13.50 -27.11 21.69
C GLU A 435 13.97 -26.44 22.99
N SER A 436 14.69 -25.32 22.89
CA SER A 436 15.14 -24.51 24.04
C SER A 436 14.03 -23.82 24.84
N VAL A 437 12.78 -23.83 24.38
CA VAL A 437 11.64 -23.13 25.03
C VAL A 437 10.55 -24.09 25.52
N ARG A 438 10.65 -25.40 25.22
CA ARG A 438 9.76 -26.41 25.80
C ARG A 438 10.14 -26.62 27.26
N LYS A 439 9.42 -25.99 28.20
CA LYS A 439 9.43 -26.44 29.60
C LYS A 439 8.81 -27.86 29.67
N PRO A 440 9.34 -28.74 30.53
CA PRO A 440 8.95 -30.15 30.60
C PRO A 440 7.48 -30.35 30.93
#